data_AF-A0A9D7Y7U1-F1
#
_entry.id   AF-A0A9D7Y7U1-F1
#
_cell.length_a   1.000
_cell.length_b   1.000
_cell.length_c   1.000
_cell.angle_alpha   90.00
_cell.angle_beta   90.00
_cell.angle_gamma   90.00
#
_symmetry.space_group_name_H-M   'P 1'
#
loop_
_entity.id
_entity.type
_entity.pdbx_description
1 polymer ?
#
loop_
_entity_poly.entity_id
_entity_poly.type
_entity_poly.pdbx_seq_one_letter_code
_entity_poly.pdbx_strand_id
1 'polypeptide(L)'
;MPATHHVNLGFNYGADLPDPHHLLEGTGKLFRHVKIKSVEQLKDKNLTDLIVHSTTYKVPPIEKIILTGNQFSLTGIRQLSK
;
A
#
# COMPACT_ATOMS: atom_id res chain seq x y z
N MET A 1 20.70 -3.10 -6.15
CA MET A 1 20.65 -4.33 -6.95
C MET A 1 19.35 -5.04 -6.62
N PRO A 2 18.61 -5.58 -7.61
CA PRO A 2 17.41 -6.36 -7.34
C PRO A 2 17.74 -7.60 -6.52
N ALA A 3 16.80 -8.04 -5.68
CA ALA A 3 16.96 -9.25 -4.90
C ALA A 3 16.90 -10.49 -5.81
N THR A 4 17.79 -11.46 -5.60
CA THR A 4 17.94 -12.63 -6.48
C THR A 4 16.89 -13.72 -6.24
N HIS A 5 16.34 -13.81 -5.02
CA HIS A 5 15.48 -14.93 -4.59
C HIS A 5 14.13 -14.51 -3.99
N HIS A 6 13.83 -13.22 -3.98
CA HIS A 6 12.58 -12.72 -3.40
C HIS A 6 12.19 -11.39 -4.04
N VAL A 7 10.92 -11.05 -3.86
CA VAL A 7 10.40 -9.71 -4.15
C VAL A 7 10.23 -8.98 -2.82
N ASN A 8 10.70 -7.74 -2.75
CA ASN A 8 10.40 -6.86 -1.62
C ASN A 8 9.09 -6.13 -1.88
N LEU A 9 8.08 -6.41 -1.08
CA LEU A 9 6.84 -5.63 -1.04
C LEU A 9 7.01 -4.50 -0.03
N GLY A 10 7.24 -3.29 -0.51
CA GLY A 10 7.48 -2.11 0.31
C GLY A 10 6.19 -1.37 0.69
N PHE A 11 6.12 -0.92 1.93
CA PHE A 11 5.04 -0.11 2.47
C PHE A 11 5.58 1.26 2.88
N ASN A 12 5.16 2.31 2.15
CA ASN A 12 5.35 3.68 2.61
C ASN A 12 4.53 3.90 3.87
N TYR A 13 5.13 4.54 4.88
CA TYR A 13 4.54 4.63 6.23
C TYR A 13 4.23 3.27 6.88
N GLY A 14 4.89 2.20 6.44
CA GLY A 14 4.75 0.87 7.02
C GLY A 14 5.04 0.81 8.52
N ALA A 15 5.84 1.74 9.07
CA ALA A 15 6.09 1.82 10.51
C ALA A 15 4.84 2.18 11.33
N ASP A 16 3.82 2.77 10.69
CA ASP A 16 2.54 3.13 11.31
C ASP A 16 1.46 2.04 11.12
N LEU A 17 1.71 1.03 10.27
CA LEU A 17 0.70 0.01 9.96
C LEU A 17 0.52 -0.97 11.14
N PRO A 18 -0.71 -1.44 11.39
CA PRO A 18 -0.95 -2.49 12.37
C PRO A 18 -0.33 -3.80 11.91
N ASP A 19 0.66 -4.30 12.67
CA ASP A 19 1.37 -5.55 12.37
C ASP A 19 1.40 -6.50 13.58
N PRO A 20 0.23 -7.07 13.97
CA PRO A 20 0.13 -7.96 15.13
C PRO A 20 0.87 -9.30 14.93
N HIS A 21 1.17 -9.65 13.68
CA HIS A 21 1.86 -10.90 13.33
C HIS A 21 3.35 -10.69 13.01
N HIS A 22 3.86 -9.47 13.19
CA HIS A 22 5.27 -9.12 13.01
C HIS A 22 5.84 -9.52 11.64
N LEU A 23 5.05 -9.30 10.58
CA LEU A 23 5.45 -9.59 9.21
C LEU A 23 6.39 -8.52 8.62
N LEU A 24 6.32 -7.29 9.14
CA LEU A 24 7.03 -6.14 8.60
C LEU A 24 8.50 -6.10 9.04
N GLU A 25 9.40 -6.01 8.07
CA GLU A 25 10.84 -5.85 8.26
C GLU A 25 11.31 -4.41 8.02
N GLY A 26 12.41 -4.04 8.68
CA GLY A 26 13.11 -2.77 8.51
C GLY A 26 13.05 -1.87 9.76
N THR A 27 14.03 -0.98 9.87
CA THR A 27 14.21 -0.08 11.04
C THR A 27 14.09 1.40 10.68
N GLY A 28 13.77 1.72 9.43
CA GLY A 28 13.62 3.10 8.98
C GLY A 28 12.50 3.84 9.73
N LYS A 29 12.52 5.18 9.74
CA LYS A 29 11.51 5.96 10.48
C LYS A 29 10.08 5.73 9.97
N LEU A 30 9.90 5.56 8.66
CA LEU A 30 8.57 5.45 8.03
C LEU A 30 8.40 4.15 7.24
N PHE A 31 9.46 3.62 6.65
CA PHE A 31 9.36 2.54 5.67
C PHE A 31 9.45 1.16 6.33
N ARG A 32 8.61 0.22 5.90
CA ARG A 32 8.72 -1.22 6.18
C ARG A 32 8.54 -2.02 4.90
N HIS A 33 8.92 -3.29 4.93
CA HIS A 33 8.74 -4.20 3.81
C HIS A 33 8.45 -5.63 4.27
N VAL A 34 7.87 -6.43 3.38
CA VAL A 34 7.81 -7.89 3.53
C VAL A 34 8.61 -8.52 2.39
N LYS A 35 9.42 -9.53 2.69
CA LYS A 35 10.10 -10.35 1.69
C LYS A 35 9.18 -11.48 1.24
N ILE A 36 8.72 -11.42 -0.01
CA ILE A 36 7.94 -12.48 -0.65
C ILE A 36 8.90 -13.44 -1.35
N LYS A 37 9.06 -14.63 -0.77
CA LYS A 37 9.98 -15.68 -1.22
C LYS A 37 9.30 -16.74 -2.08
N SER A 38 7.98 -16.90 -1.97
CA SER A 38 7.22 -17.84 -2.80
C SER A 38 5.78 -17.39 -3.05
N VAL A 39 5.12 -18.03 -4.00
CA VAL A 39 3.73 -17.71 -4.38
C VAL A 39 2.75 -18.12 -3.27
N GLU A 40 3.07 -19.16 -2.51
CA GLU A 40 2.23 -19.66 -1.43
C GLU A 40 2.02 -18.61 -0.32
N GLN A 41 3.01 -17.75 -0.08
CA GLN A 41 2.88 -16.66 0.89
C GLN A 41 1.77 -15.67 0.53
N LEU A 42 1.38 -15.58 -0.75
CA LEU A 42 0.27 -14.71 -1.17
C LEU A 42 -1.10 -15.21 -0.67
N LYS A 43 -1.17 -16.44 -0.16
CA LYS A 43 -2.37 -16.99 0.49
C LYS A 43 -2.46 -16.64 1.98
N ASP A 44 -1.43 -16.03 2.56
CA ASP A 44 -1.45 -15.59 3.95
C ASP A 44 -2.46 -14.44 4.11
N LYS A 45 -3.48 -14.68 4.93
CA LYS A 45 -4.50 -13.69 5.24
C LYS A 45 -3.90 -12.47 5.93
N ASN A 46 -2.88 -12.65 6.77
CA ASN A 46 -2.25 -11.55 7.51
C ASN A 46 -1.51 -10.59 6.57
N LEU A 47 -0.84 -11.14 5.54
CA LEU A 47 -0.24 -10.35 4.47
C LEU A 47 -1.31 -9.60 3.67
N THR A 48 -2.42 -10.27 3.36
CA THR A 48 -3.54 -9.66 2.62
C THR A 48 -4.17 -8.51 3.41
N ASP A 49 -4.37 -8.69 4.71
CA ASP A 49 -4.92 -7.68 5.60
C ASP A 49 -4.00 -6.44 5.67
N LEU A 50 -2.67 -6.64 5.73
CA LEU A 50 -1.68 -5.55 5.65
C LEU A 50 -1.79 -4.77 4.33
N ILE A 51 -1.91 -5.49 3.20
CA ILE A 51 -2.05 -4.87 1.87
C ILE A 51 -3.34 -4.05 1.82
N VAL A 52 -4.48 -4.61 2.23
CA VAL A 52 -5.76 -3.91 2.25
C VAL A 52 -5.69 -2.67 3.13
N HIS A 53 -5.15 -2.76 4.35
CA HIS A 53 -5.03 -1.61 5.23
C HIS A 53 -4.14 -0.51 4.62
N SER A 54 -3.03 -0.90 3.99
CA SER A 54 -2.09 0.04 3.37
C SER A 54 -2.72 0.86 2.23
N THR A 55 -3.73 0.33 1.54
CA THR A 55 -4.44 1.06 0.47
C THR A 55 -5.34 2.18 1.00
N THR A 56 -5.61 2.20 2.30
CA THR A 56 -6.48 3.20 2.95
C THR A 56 -5.70 4.20 3.79
N TYR A 57 -4.49 3.85 4.23
CA TYR A 57 -3.72 4.67 5.16
C TYR A 57 -2.97 5.79 4.44
N LYS A 58 -3.39 7.04 4.68
CA LYS A 58 -2.81 8.25 4.04
C LYS A 58 -2.86 8.22 2.51
N VAL A 59 -3.71 7.36 1.94
CA VAL A 59 -4.04 7.33 0.53
C VAL A 59 -5.35 8.10 0.36
N PRO A 60 -5.39 9.16 -0.46
CA PRO A 60 -6.64 9.85 -0.72
C PRO A 60 -7.64 8.90 -1.39
N PRO A 61 -8.94 9.02 -1.12
CA PRO A 61 -9.94 8.24 -1.83
C PRO A 61 -9.74 8.40 -3.34
N ILE A 62 -9.71 7.29 -4.07
CA ILE A 62 -9.76 7.36 -5.54
C ILE A 62 -11.14 7.89 -5.88
N GLU A 63 -11.22 9.15 -6.31
CA GLU A 63 -12.43 9.71 -6.86
C GLU A 63 -12.87 8.80 -8.02
N LYS A 64 -14.07 8.22 -7.91
CA LYS A 64 -14.61 7.37 -8.96
C LYS A 64 -14.75 8.24 -10.21
N ILE A 65 -13.99 7.95 -11.25
CA ILE A 65 -14.30 8.43 -12.59
C ILE A 65 -15.60 7.74 -13.00
N ILE A 66 -16.72 8.43 -12.79
CA ILE A 66 -17.99 8.04 -13.40
C ILE A 66 -17.82 8.35 -14.89
N LEU A 67 -17.66 7.31 -15.71
CA LEU A 67 -17.71 7.43 -17.18
C LEU A 67 -19.15 7.69 -17.63
N THR A 68 -19.74 8.81 -17.23
CA THR A 68 -20.91 9.37 -17.90
C THR A 68 -20.40 10.14 -19.11
N GLY A 69 -20.60 9.55 -20.30
CA GLY A 69 -20.52 10.19 -21.62
C GLY A 69 -19.64 11.43 -21.77
N ASN A 70 -18.48 11.25 -22.41
CA ASN A 70 -17.69 12.26 -23.12
C ASN A 70 -17.37 13.61 -22.43
N GLN A 71 -17.48 13.73 -21.10
CA GLN A 71 -17.01 14.91 -20.36
C GLN A 71 -16.18 14.50 -19.15
N PHE A 72 -14.87 14.70 -19.25
CA PHE A 72 -13.97 14.64 -18.10
C PHE A 72 -14.11 15.94 -17.30
N SER A 73 -14.88 15.91 -16.22
CA SER A 73 -14.91 16.99 -15.22
C SER A 73 -14.24 16.51 -13.94
N LEU A 74 -13.06 17.06 -13.62
CA LEU A 74 -12.37 16.85 -12.35
C LEU A 74 -13.06 17.71 -11.27
N THR A 75 -14.15 17.21 -10.70
CA THR A 75 -14.84 17.93 -9.61
C THR A 75 -14.25 17.49 -8.28
N GLY A 76 -13.05 17.96 -7.94
CA GLY A 76 -12.40 17.43 -6.73
C GLY A 76 -11.02 17.94 -6.34
N ILE A 77 -10.47 18.97 -6.98
CA ILE A 77 -9.19 19.55 -6.52
C ILE A 77 -9.43 20.28 -5.18
N ARG A 78 -9.48 19.56 -4.06
CA ARG A 78 -9.15 20.11 -2.76
C ARG A 78 -7.66 20.42 -2.80
N GLN A 79 -7.38 21.67 -3.15
CA GLN A 79 -6.11 22.33 -2.97
C GLN A 79 -5.60 22.02 -1.57
N LEU A 80 -4.59 21.15 -1.47
CA LEU A 80 -3.80 21.00 -0.24
C LEU A 80 -3.08 22.33 -0.03
N SER A 81 -3.67 23.20 0.79
CA SER A 81 -3.06 24.44 1.20
C SER A 81 -1.97 24.16 2.23
N LYS A 82 -0.73 24.48 1.83
CA LYS A 82 0.49 24.77 2.62
C LYS A 82 0.92 23.79 3.71
#